data_AF-A0A353NQC7-F1
#
_entry.id   AF-A0A353NQC7-F1
#
_cell.length_a   1.000
_cell.length_b   1.000
_cell.length_c   1.000
_cell.angle_alpha   90.00
_cell.angle_beta   90.00
_cell.angle_gamma   90.00
#
_symmetry.space_group_name_H-M   'P 1'
#
loop_
_entity.id
_entity.type
_entity.pdbx_description
1 polymer ?
#
loop_
_entity_poly.entity_id
_entity_poly.type
_entity_poly.pdbx_seq_one_letter_code
_entity_poly.pdbx_strand_id
1 'polypeptide(L)' 'MMFTKGRIGSLLLKNRLVVPPMGITSDCDGRFHDRSIRYYEERAKGGFGLIITGYSAETYDYEDTTCNVLDKV' A
#
# COMPACT_ATOMS: atom_id res chain seq x y z
N MET A 1 11.89 -21.30 -7.79
CA MET A 1 10.85 -20.75 -8.71
C MET A 1 10.34 -19.34 -8.32
N MET A 2 10.65 -18.79 -7.13
CA MET A 2 10.16 -17.46 -6.71
C MET A 2 10.82 -16.25 -7.41
N PHE A 3 12.11 -16.33 -7.72
CA PHE A 3 12.88 -15.24 -8.34
C PHE A 3 12.83 -15.24 -9.88
N THR A 4 11.82 -15.90 -10.46
CA THR A 4 11.62 -15.94 -11.91
C THR A 4 10.57 -14.91 -12.31
N LYS A 5 10.69 -14.38 -13.53
CA LYS A 5 9.69 -13.46 -14.09
C LYS A 5 8.32 -14.14 -14.15
N GLY A 6 7.26 -13.33 -13.99
CA GLY A 6 5.86 -13.76 -14.07
C GLY A 6 5.01 -12.67 -14.71
N ARG A 7 3.75 -12.98 -15.04
CA ARG A 7 2.80 -12.00 -15.59
C ARG A 7 1.51 -11.98 -14.76
N ILE A 8 0.94 -10.79 -14.63
CA ILE A 8 -0.42 -10.55 -14.12
C ILE A 8 -1.11 -9.66 -15.15
N GLY A 9 -2.08 -10.21 -15.90
CA GLY A 9 -2.64 -9.54 -17.07
C GLY A 9 -1.53 -9.15 -18.05
N SER A 10 -1.46 -7.86 -18.41
CA SER A 10 -0.42 -7.29 -19.28
C SER A 10 0.88 -6.94 -18.55
N LEU A 11 0.90 -6.93 -17.21
CA LEU A 11 2.06 -6.51 -16.42
C LEU A 11 3.08 -7.63 -16.29
N LEU A 12 4.32 -7.39 -16.72
CA LEU A 12 5.45 -8.31 -16.52
C LEU A 12 6.16 -7.98 -15.20
N LEU A 13 6.18 -8.94 -14.27
CA LEU A 13 6.87 -8.83 -12.99
C LEU A 13 8.28 -9.40 -13.08
N LYS A 14 9.24 -8.71 -12.45
CA LYS A 14 10.64 -9.15 -12.36
C LYS A 14 10.81 -10.41 -11.50
N ASN A 15 9.92 -10.62 -10.53
CA ASN A 15 9.87 -11.80 -9.66
C ASN A 15 8.43 -12.00 -9.12
N ARG A 16 8.23 -13.07 -8.34
CA ARG A 16 6.92 -13.43 -7.76
C ARG A 16 6.80 -13.02 -6.28
N LEU A 17 7.58 -12.03 -5.83
CA LEU A 17 7.51 -11.49 -4.48
C LEU A 17 6.52 -10.33 -4.45
N VAL A 18 5.53 -10.42 -3.56
CA VAL A 18 4.42 -9.47 -3.48
C VAL A 18 4.33 -8.90 -2.06
N VAL A 19 4.16 -7.58 -1.95
CA VAL A 19 3.73 -6.94 -0.71
C VAL A 19 2.21 -6.91 -0.72
N PRO A 20 1.52 -7.62 0.20
CA PRO A 20 0.07 -7.61 0.28
C PRO A 20 -0.46 -6.24 0.75
N PRO A 21 -1.76 -5.96 0.59
CA PRO A 21 -2.36 -4.76 1.17
C PRO A 21 -2.22 -4.83 2.69
N MET A 22 -1.45 -3.90 3.25
CA MET A 22 -1.22 -3.79 4.69
C MET A 22 -2.06 -2.65 5.25
N GLY A 23 -2.55 -2.79 6.48
CA GLY A 23 -3.16 -1.68 7.21
C GLY A 23 -2.09 -0.63 7.50
N ILE A 24 -2.18 0.52 6.82
CA ILE A 24 -1.29 1.67 7.04
C ILE A 24 -2.17 2.88 7.31
N THR A 25 -1.76 3.72 8.25
CA THR A 25 -2.48 4.94 8.62
C THR A 25 -2.44 5.95 7.47
N SER A 26 -3.57 6.60 7.22
CA SER A 26 -3.67 7.77 6.35
C SER A 26 -3.56 9.05 7.18
N ASP A 27 -3.28 10.18 6.52
CA ASP A 27 -3.58 11.48 7.10
C ASP A 27 -5.10 11.65 7.21
N CYS A 28 -5.52 12.64 7.99
CA CYS A 28 -6.94 12.94 8.22
C CYS A 28 -7.70 13.33 6.94
N ASP A 29 -6.99 13.85 5.94
CA ASP A 29 -7.52 14.15 4.60
C ASP A 29 -7.55 12.93 3.65
N GLY A 30 -7.26 11.72 4.16
CA GLY A 30 -7.26 10.47 3.39
C GLY A 30 -6.02 10.24 2.52
N ARG A 31 -5.03 11.14 2.59
CA ARG A 31 -3.77 11.01 1.85
C ARG A 31 -2.81 10.04 2.52
N PHE A 32 -1.88 9.49 1.74
CA PHE A 32 -0.75 8.75 2.31
C PHE A 32 0.19 9.72 3.04
N HIS A 33 0.45 9.41 4.30
CA HIS A 33 1.47 10.10 5.08
C HIS A 33 2.88 9.79 4.55
N ASP A 34 3.87 10.67 4.80
CA ASP A 34 5.26 10.48 4.37
C ASP A 34 5.86 9.15 4.83
N ARG A 35 5.49 8.69 6.03
CA ARG A 35 5.90 7.39 6.57
C ARG A 35 5.39 6.22 5.71
N SER A 36 4.17 6.33 5.18
CA SER A 36 3.56 5.32 4.31
C SER A 36 4.26 5.31 2.95
N ILE A 37 4.58 6.49 2.41
CA ILE A 37 5.38 6.63 1.19
C ILE A 37 6.75 5.98 1.39
N ARG A 38 7.45 6.32 2.46
CA ARG A 38 8.76 5.74 2.78
C ARG A 38 8.69 4.24 2.99
N TYR A 39 7.63 3.75 3.62
CA TYR A 39 7.39 2.32 3.77
C TYR A 39 7.40 1.62 2.42
N TYR A 40 6.61 2.07 1.44
CA TYR A 40 6.57 1.43 0.11
C TYR A 40 7.86 1.61 -0.68
N GLU A 41 8.52 2.78 -0.55
CA GLU A 41 9.80 3.06 -1.19
C GLU A 41 10.86 2.02 -0.80
N GLU A 42 10.96 1.68 0.50
CA GLU A 42 11.91 0.66 0.97
C GLU A 42 11.60 -0.75 0.40
N ARG A 43 10.31 -1.11 0.18
CA ARG A 43 9.97 -2.40 -0.44
C ARG A 43 10.29 -2.40 -1.94
N ALA A 44 10.09 -1.26 -2.61
CA ALA A 44 10.45 -1.12 -4.01
C ALA A 44 11.97 -1.27 -4.20
N LYS A 45 12.76 -0.59 -3.35
CA LYS A 45 14.23 -0.72 -3.31
C LYS A 45 14.68 -2.13 -2.92
N GLY A 46 13.98 -2.77 -1.99
CA GLY A 46 14.23 -4.15 -1.56
C GLY A 46 13.96 -5.22 -2.63
N GLY A 47 13.43 -4.85 -3.80
CA GLY A 47 13.36 -5.73 -4.94
C GLY A 47 12.06 -6.52 -5.08
N PHE A 48 10.98 -6.14 -4.37
CA PHE A 48 9.66 -6.75 -4.58
C PHE A 48 9.16 -6.53 -6.01
N GLY A 49 8.47 -7.54 -6.56
CA GLY A 49 7.96 -7.54 -7.93
C GLY A 49 6.65 -6.77 -8.06
N LEU A 50 5.80 -6.83 -7.03
CA LEU A 50 4.52 -6.14 -6.95
C LEU A 50 4.30 -5.60 -5.53
N ILE A 51 3.73 -4.40 -5.43
CA ILE A 51 3.31 -3.78 -4.17
C ILE A 51 1.85 -3.40 -4.32
N ILE A 52 1.00 -3.88 -3.42
CA ILE A 52 -0.41 -3.51 -3.34
C ILE A 52 -0.55 -2.56 -2.15
N THR A 53 -1.10 -1.37 -2.37
CA THR A 53 -1.32 -0.41 -1.30
C THR A 53 -2.40 -0.91 -0.33
N GLY A 54 -2.33 -0.44 0.92
CA GLY A 54 -3.41 -0.56 1.88
C GLY A 54 -4.67 0.18 1.45
N TYR A 55 -5.68 0.15 2.31
CA TYR A 55 -6.96 0.83 2.13
C TYR A 55 -6.78 2.32 1.76
N SER A 56 -7.49 2.77 0.72
CA SER A 56 -7.67 4.17 0.34
C SER A 56 -9.16 4.48 0.32
N ALA A 57 -9.58 5.47 1.10
CA ALA A 57 -10.96 5.93 1.10
C ALA A 57 -11.24 6.70 -0.20
N GLU A 58 -12.22 6.23 -0.96
CA GLU A 58 -12.67 6.90 -2.20
C GLU A 58 -13.84 7.88 -1.92
N THR A 59 -14.65 7.61 -0.89
CA THR A 59 -15.74 8.47 -0.43
C THR A 59 -15.87 8.42 1.09
N TYR A 60 -16.39 9.50 1.67
CA TYR A 60 -16.69 9.64 3.10
C TYR A 60 -18.13 9.26 3.45
N ASP A 61 -18.95 8.85 2.47
CA ASP A 61 -20.37 8.55 2.69
C ASP A 61 -20.60 7.29 3.54
N TYR A 62 -19.63 6.37 3.53
CA TYR A 62 -19.76 5.06 4.16
C TYR A 62 -18.67 4.78 5.20
N GLU A 63 -17.48 5.33 5.01
CA GLU A 63 -16.30 5.03 5.83
C GLU A 63 -15.49 6.31 6.09
N ASP A 64 -15.04 6.44 7.33
CA ASP A 64 -14.12 7.52 7.72
C ASP A 64 -12.68 7.21 7.31
N THR A 65 -11.83 8.23 7.30
CA THR A 65 -10.38 8.03 7.12
C THR A 65 -9.77 7.32 8.32
N THR A 66 -8.76 6.50 8.03
CA THR A 66 -7.97 5.77 9.03
C THR A 66 -6.91 6.68 9.67
N CYS A 67 -7.32 7.90 10.03
CA CYS A 67 -6.52 8.80 10.84
C CYS A 67 -6.72 8.39 12.31
N ASN A 68 -5.62 8.07 13.00
CA ASN A 68 -5.65 7.84 14.45
C ASN A 68 -5.84 9.20 15.16
N VAL A 69 -7.06 9.72 15.16
CA VAL A 69 -7.42 10.89 15.97
C VAL A 69 -7.65 10.38 17.39
N LEU A 70 -6.75 10.75 18.31
CA LEU A 70 -6.83 10.36 19.72
C LEU A 70 -8.02 11.00 20.46
N ASP A 71 -8.81 11.84 19.79
CA ASP A 71 -9.91 12.62 20.37
C ASP A 71 -11.31 12.09 20.01
N LYS A 72 -11.44 10.92 19.38
CA LYS A 72 -12.74 10.23 19.26
C LYS A 72 -13.03 9.41 20.53
N VAL A 73 -13.23 10.10 21.66
CA VAL A 73 -13.80 9.55 22.92
C VAL A 73 -14.99 10.42 23.34
#